data_AF-A0A961DY76-F1
#
_entry.id   AF-A0A961DY76-F1
#
_cell.length_a   1.000
_cell.length_b   1.000
_cell.length_c   1.000
_cell.angle_alpha   90.00
_cell.angle_beta   90.00
_cell.angle_gamma   90.00
#
_symmetry.space_group_name_H-M   'P 1'
#
loop_
_entity.id
_entity.type
_entity.pdbx_description
1 polymer ?
#
loop_
_entity_poly.entity_id
_entity_poly.type
_entity_poly.pdbx_seq_one_letter_code
_entity_poly.pdbx_strand_id
1 'polypeptide(L)'
;MAGPYPPHTPGGAEGQPAPGPAPYPAEPYPYPGVYPGPLPPPVGYPAPSRRGRPLLWGALGLALVAALVVAVLAFGGGRTGPGGTAFTDAAAKTTIQNYLDALSDGDTETVARNTLCGMFDTIKDRKSDLALARLASDAFRKQFTQAQVTSIDKIVLNSPYQAQVLFTMKVGSTSTSRRTREQEQGVAHLLRQGNQLLVCSYLLRTTAQY
;
A
#
# COMPACT_ATOMS: atom_id res chain seq x y z
N MET A 1 -31.58 -38.44 -9.99
CA MET A 1 -30.38 -37.62 -9.68
C MET A 1 -30.85 -36.30 -9.08
N ALA A 2 -31.09 -36.31 -7.77
CA ALA A 2 -31.21 -35.22 -6.81
C ALA A 2 -31.39 -35.94 -5.45
N GLY A 3 -30.49 -35.72 -4.50
CA GLY A 3 -30.38 -36.53 -3.27
C GLY A 3 -31.52 -36.31 -2.27
N PRO A 4 -31.71 -37.24 -1.30
CA PRO A 4 -32.80 -37.16 -0.32
C PRO A 4 -32.57 -36.04 0.72
N TYR A 5 -33.62 -35.27 0.98
CA TYR A 5 -33.69 -34.32 2.10
C TYR A 5 -33.70 -35.07 3.45
N PRO A 6 -33.04 -34.55 4.50
CA PRO A 6 -33.14 -35.12 5.84
C PRO A 6 -34.51 -34.82 6.48
N PRO A 7 -35.09 -35.75 7.25
CA PRO A 7 -36.35 -35.55 7.96
C PRO A 7 -36.18 -34.67 9.21
N HIS A 8 -37.14 -33.77 9.41
CA HIS A 8 -37.31 -33.03 10.67
C HIS A 8 -37.72 -33.98 11.80
N THR A 9 -37.02 -33.92 12.93
CA THR A 9 -37.38 -34.60 14.18
C THR A 9 -37.88 -33.57 15.18
N PRO A 10 -39.13 -33.69 15.68
CA PRO A 10 -39.58 -32.97 16.87
C PRO A 10 -39.41 -33.88 18.09
N GLY A 11 -38.55 -33.47 19.02
CA GLY A 11 -38.42 -34.07 20.36
C GLY A 11 -37.70 -33.03 21.21
N GLY A 12 -38.25 -32.51 22.29
CA GLY A 12 -39.00 -33.18 23.36
C GLY A 12 -38.34 -32.64 24.62
N ALA A 13 -38.92 -31.58 25.20
CA ALA A 13 -38.37 -30.92 26.38
C ALA A 13 -38.69 -31.79 27.61
N GLU A 14 -37.78 -32.67 27.97
CA GLU A 14 -37.86 -33.44 29.22
C GLU A 14 -37.01 -32.74 30.28
N GLY A 15 -37.62 -31.75 30.94
CA GLY A 15 -37.12 -31.16 32.17
C GLY A 15 -37.38 -32.11 33.34
N GLN A 16 -36.30 -32.48 34.03
CA GLN A 16 -36.30 -33.37 35.18
C GLN A 16 -36.95 -32.70 36.41
N PRO A 17 -37.85 -33.36 37.17
CA PRO A 17 -38.52 -32.74 38.31
C PRO A 17 -37.64 -32.74 39.56
N ALA A 18 -37.51 -31.57 40.22
CA ALA A 18 -36.83 -31.43 41.50
C ALA A 18 -37.82 -31.66 42.68
N PRO A 19 -37.43 -32.38 43.74
CA PRO A 19 -38.30 -32.70 44.88
C PRO A 19 -38.38 -31.55 45.90
N GLY A 20 -39.59 -31.31 46.44
CA GLY A 20 -39.84 -30.34 47.53
C GLY A 20 -39.66 -30.94 48.94
N PRO A 21 -39.41 -30.09 49.96
CA PRO A 21 -40.27 -29.99 51.16
C PRO A 21 -40.33 -28.53 51.70
N ALA A 22 -41.11 -28.04 52.67
CA ALA A 22 -42.07 -28.51 53.68
C ALA A 22 -42.88 -27.26 54.17
N PRO A 23 -43.94 -27.40 55.01
CA PRO A 23 -45.06 -26.46 55.10
C PRO A 23 -44.89 -25.29 56.09
N TYR A 24 -45.50 -24.14 55.77
CA TYR A 24 -45.56 -22.95 56.63
C TYR A 24 -46.71 -23.03 57.65
N PRO A 25 -46.49 -22.75 58.95
CA PRO A 25 -47.56 -22.46 59.88
C PRO A 25 -47.90 -20.96 59.90
N ALA A 26 -49.18 -20.66 60.05
CA ALA A 26 -49.74 -19.31 60.19
C ALA A 26 -49.78 -18.89 61.66
N GLU A 27 -49.45 -17.63 61.97
CA GLU A 27 -50.04 -16.82 63.07
C GLU A 27 -49.58 -15.34 63.01
N PRO A 28 -50.29 -14.38 63.67
CA PRO A 28 -50.34 -12.96 63.27
C PRO A 28 -49.78 -11.93 64.29
N TYR A 29 -49.07 -10.88 63.78
CA TYR A 29 -48.62 -9.59 64.41
C TYR A 29 -47.74 -9.70 65.70
N PRO A 30 -46.90 -8.72 66.14
CA PRO A 30 -46.84 -7.27 65.84
C PRO A 30 -45.42 -6.70 65.53
N TYR A 31 -45.35 -5.45 65.05
CA TYR A 31 -44.11 -4.64 64.95
C TYR A 31 -43.74 -4.12 66.35
N PRO A 32 -42.51 -4.32 66.91
CA PRO A 32 -41.48 -3.24 66.91
C PRO A 32 -40.00 -3.70 67.09
N GLY A 33 -39.04 -2.75 66.95
CA GLY A 33 -37.67 -2.83 67.52
C GLY A 33 -36.55 -2.87 66.48
N VAL A 34 -35.95 -1.74 66.08
CA VAL A 34 -34.74 -1.15 66.69
C VAL A 34 -33.68 -2.20 67.02
N TYR A 35 -32.60 -2.28 66.23
CA TYR A 35 -31.30 -2.67 66.77
C TYR A 35 -30.15 -1.77 66.26
N PRO A 36 -29.18 -1.45 67.13
CA PRO A 36 -28.27 -0.33 67.01
C PRO A 36 -26.85 -0.77 66.66
N GLY A 37 -26.07 0.10 66.01
CA GLY A 37 -24.64 -0.10 65.89
C GLY A 37 -23.97 0.85 64.90
N PRO A 38 -22.88 1.56 65.27
CA PRO A 38 -22.18 2.47 64.37
C PRO A 38 -21.48 1.70 63.23
N LEU A 39 -21.57 2.23 62.00
CA LEU A 39 -20.88 1.69 60.83
C LEU A 39 -19.35 1.68 61.04
N PRO A 40 -18.63 0.64 60.58
CA PRO A 40 -17.17 0.60 60.66
C PRO A 40 -16.53 1.70 59.81
N PRO A 41 -15.38 2.26 60.24
CA PRO A 41 -14.74 3.38 59.56
C PRO A 41 -14.21 2.98 58.16
N PRO A 42 -14.24 3.90 57.18
CA PRO A 42 -13.79 3.62 55.83
C PRO A 42 -12.27 3.43 55.79
N VAL A 43 -11.84 2.29 55.26
CA VAL A 43 -10.44 2.01 54.90
C VAL A 43 -10.04 2.84 53.68
N GLY A 44 -8.98 3.65 53.84
CA GLY A 44 -8.43 4.46 52.76
C GLY A 44 -7.72 3.59 51.71
N TYR A 45 -8.22 3.61 50.48
CA TYR A 45 -7.54 3.02 49.33
C TYR A 45 -6.42 3.94 48.82
N PRO A 46 -5.21 3.44 48.50
CA PRO A 46 -4.18 4.25 47.87
C PRO A 46 -4.59 4.62 46.43
N ALA A 47 -4.32 5.87 46.04
CA ALA A 47 -4.63 6.38 44.71
C ALA A 47 -3.76 5.69 43.62
N PRO A 48 -4.32 5.40 42.43
CA PRO A 48 -3.59 4.71 41.37
C PRO A 48 -2.45 5.57 40.81
N SER A 49 -1.23 5.03 40.81
CA SER A 49 -0.05 5.68 40.25
C SER A 49 -0.21 5.91 38.73
N ARG A 50 0.09 7.13 38.26
CA ARG A 50 0.01 7.54 36.84
C ARG A 50 1.04 6.80 35.97
N ARG A 51 0.77 5.55 35.62
CA ARG A 51 1.54 4.73 34.66
C ARG A 51 1.23 5.04 33.18
N GLY A 52 0.87 6.29 32.85
CA GLY A 52 0.51 6.68 31.48
C GLY A 52 1.70 7.00 30.57
N ARG A 53 2.87 7.28 31.15
CA ARG A 53 4.08 7.69 30.39
C ARG A 53 4.64 6.61 29.45
N PRO A 54 4.80 5.33 29.84
CA PRO A 54 5.30 4.32 28.90
C PRO A 54 4.29 4.00 27.78
N LEU A 55 2.98 4.14 28.06
CA LEU A 55 1.93 3.93 27.07
C LEU A 55 1.95 5.04 25.99
N LEU A 56 2.20 6.28 26.40
CA LEU A 56 2.38 7.43 25.50
C LEU A 56 3.59 7.26 24.58
N TRP A 57 4.72 6.77 25.11
CA TRP A 57 5.90 6.48 24.29
C TRP A 57 5.67 5.33 23.31
N GLY A 58 4.96 4.28 23.74
CA GLY A 58 4.56 3.19 22.85
C GLY A 58 3.63 3.68 21.72
N ALA A 59 2.65 4.53 22.04
CA ALA A 59 1.74 5.11 21.06
C ALA A 59 2.46 6.03 20.05
N LEU A 60 3.43 6.83 20.51
CA LEU A 60 4.25 7.69 19.64
C LEU A 60 5.10 6.84 18.68
N GLY A 61 5.74 5.78 19.18
CA GLY A 61 6.52 4.85 18.36
C GLY A 61 5.64 4.17 17.30
N LEU A 62 4.45 3.69 17.69
CA LEU A 62 3.49 3.09 16.76
C LEU A 62 3.02 4.09 15.69
N ALA A 63 2.75 5.34 16.08
CA ALA A 63 2.35 6.40 15.16
C ALA A 63 3.46 6.72 14.14
N LEU A 64 4.72 6.72 14.58
CA LEU A 64 5.88 6.92 13.71
C LEU A 64 6.05 5.77 12.71
N VAL A 65 5.90 4.53 13.18
CA VAL A 65 5.92 3.34 12.30
C VAL A 65 4.76 3.38 11.32
N ALA A 66 3.54 3.72 11.77
CA ALA A 66 2.39 3.85 10.90
C ALA A 66 2.58 4.96 9.85
N ALA A 67 3.12 6.12 10.25
CA ALA A 67 3.44 7.22 9.33
C ALA A 67 4.50 6.81 8.30
N LEU A 68 5.54 6.08 8.72
CA LEU A 68 6.55 5.52 7.82
C LEU A 68 5.95 4.50 6.86
N VAL A 69 5.08 3.61 7.34
CA VAL A 69 4.37 2.65 6.49
C VAL A 69 3.48 3.37 5.49
N VAL A 70 2.73 4.39 5.92
CA VAL A 70 1.91 5.21 5.02
C VAL A 70 2.77 5.97 4.01
N ALA A 71 3.91 6.52 4.42
CA ALA A 71 4.85 7.18 3.50
C ALA A 71 5.43 6.18 2.50
N VAL A 72 5.81 4.98 2.95
CA VAL A 72 6.26 3.90 2.05
C VAL A 72 5.12 3.43 1.14
N LEU A 73 3.87 3.42 1.57
CA LEU A 73 2.74 3.04 0.69
C LEU A 73 2.35 4.16 -0.29
N ALA A 74 2.48 5.42 0.12
CA ALA A 74 2.13 6.59 -0.70
C ALA A 74 3.23 7.00 -1.67
N PHE A 75 4.50 6.80 -1.29
CA PHE A 75 5.67 7.21 -2.08
C PHE A 75 6.52 6.02 -2.56
N GLY A 76 6.52 4.90 -1.85
CA GLY A 76 7.13 3.64 -2.29
C GLY A 76 6.14 2.86 -3.14
N GLY A 77 6.07 3.18 -4.43
CA GLY A 77 5.28 2.42 -5.39
C GLY A 77 5.64 0.92 -5.37
N GLY A 78 4.83 0.12 -4.70
CA GLY A 78 4.97 -1.33 -4.74
C GLY A 78 4.29 -2.06 -3.59
N ARG A 79 2.98 -2.36 -3.75
CA ARG A 79 2.34 -3.66 -3.42
C ARG A 79 0.85 -3.68 -3.77
N THR A 80 0.59 -4.33 -4.91
CA THR A 80 -0.48 -5.30 -5.17
C THR A 80 -1.79 -5.21 -4.37
N GLY A 81 -2.82 -4.65 -5.01
CA GLY A 81 -4.23 -4.97 -4.76
C GLY A 81 -4.83 -5.75 -5.96
N PRO A 82 -5.91 -6.54 -5.76
CA PRO A 82 -6.56 -7.31 -6.82
C PRO A 82 -7.39 -6.37 -7.69
N GLY A 83 -6.71 -5.68 -8.59
CA GLY A 83 -7.29 -4.75 -9.54
C GLY A 83 -6.16 -4.34 -10.47
N GLY A 84 -6.13 -4.92 -11.67
CA GLY A 84 -5.05 -4.69 -12.63
C GLY A 84 -4.77 -3.19 -12.80
N THR A 85 -3.50 -2.79 -12.64
CA THR A 85 -3.09 -1.38 -12.70
C THR A 85 -3.53 -0.73 -14.00
N ALA A 86 -4.59 0.09 -13.95
CA ALA A 86 -5.15 0.77 -15.11
C ALA A 86 -4.13 1.74 -15.72
N PHE A 87 -4.18 1.94 -17.04
CA PHE A 87 -3.38 2.96 -17.74
C PHE A 87 -3.98 4.35 -17.46
N THR A 88 -3.84 4.80 -16.22
CA THR A 88 -4.25 6.15 -15.78
C THR A 88 -3.06 7.09 -15.86
N ASP A 89 -3.32 8.39 -15.98
CA ASP A 89 -2.27 9.41 -16.01
C ASP A 89 -1.36 9.34 -14.77
N ALA A 90 -1.94 9.12 -13.58
CA ALA A 90 -1.19 9.00 -12.34
C ALA A 90 -0.28 7.75 -12.32
N ALA A 91 -0.80 6.60 -12.76
CA ALA A 91 -0.03 5.37 -12.82
C ALA A 91 1.07 5.45 -13.89
N ALA A 92 0.76 6.00 -15.06
CA ALA A 92 1.72 6.22 -16.13
C ALA A 92 2.84 7.18 -15.69
N LYS A 93 2.48 8.32 -15.09
CA LYS A 93 3.43 9.29 -14.54
C LYS A 93 4.37 8.66 -13.53
N THR A 94 3.84 7.93 -12.56
CA THR A 94 4.63 7.27 -11.51
C THR A 94 5.56 6.21 -12.11
N THR A 95 5.05 5.40 -13.03
CA THR A 95 5.84 4.34 -13.69
C THR A 95 7.00 4.93 -14.51
N ILE A 96 6.72 5.97 -15.30
CA ILE A 96 7.72 6.66 -16.10
C ILE A 96 8.74 7.35 -15.19
N GLN A 97 8.29 8.02 -14.13
CA GLN A 97 9.18 8.67 -13.16
C GLN A 97 10.14 7.66 -12.52
N ASN A 98 9.63 6.55 -12.00
CA ASN A 98 10.45 5.50 -11.39
C ASN A 98 11.50 4.94 -12.36
N TYR A 99 11.14 4.80 -13.65
CA TYR A 99 12.09 4.37 -14.68
C TYR A 99 13.18 5.42 -14.96
N LEU A 100 12.81 6.70 -15.03
CA LEU A 100 13.78 7.79 -15.22
C LEU A 100 14.70 7.96 -14.00
N ASP A 101 14.18 7.77 -12.79
CA ASP A 101 14.95 7.79 -11.55
C ASP A 101 15.96 6.62 -11.52
N ALA A 102 15.53 5.42 -11.93
CA ALA A 102 16.42 4.27 -12.07
C ALA A 102 17.57 4.54 -13.08
N LEU A 103 17.30 5.27 -14.17
CA LEU A 103 18.33 5.69 -15.12
C LEU A 103 19.30 6.71 -14.52
N SER A 104 18.83 7.67 -13.72
CA SER A 104 19.71 8.63 -13.05
C SER A 104 20.56 8.00 -11.95
N ASP A 105 19.97 7.05 -11.20
CA ASP A 105 20.63 6.36 -10.10
C ASP A 105 21.60 5.28 -10.59
N GLY A 106 21.48 4.87 -11.86
CA GLY A 106 22.27 3.78 -12.44
C GLY A 106 21.84 2.41 -11.93
N ASP A 107 20.56 2.24 -11.59
CA ASP A 107 19.99 0.95 -11.23
C ASP A 107 19.77 0.10 -12.49
N THR A 108 20.83 -0.62 -12.86
CA THR A 108 20.87 -1.42 -14.08
C THR A 108 19.88 -2.59 -14.07
N GLU A 109 19.51 -3.08 -12.89
CA GLU A 109 18.59 -4.21 -12.77
C GLU A 109 17.15 -3.75 -13.01
N THR A 110 16.75 -2.65 -12.38
CA THR A 110 15.42 -2.04 -12.62
C THR A 110 15.28 -1.56 -14.06
N VAL A 111 16.32 -0.96 -14.63
CA VAL A 111 16.33 -0.55 -16.04
C VAL A 111 16.19 -1.76 -16.95
N ALA A 112 16.99 -2.82 -16.76
CA ALA A 112 16.91 -4.03 -17.58
C ALA A 112 15.55 -4.75 -17.47
N ARG A 113 14.95 -4.78 -16.27
CA ARG A 113 13.59 -5.32 -16.05
C ARG A 113 12.54 -4.56 -16.84
N ASN A 114 12.64 -3.22 -16.88
CA ASN A 114 11.72 -2.37 -17.63
C ASN A 114 11.92 -2.52 -19.14
N THR A 115 13.16 -2.38 -19.63
CA THR A 115 13.47 -2.43 -21.07
C THR A 115 13.13 -3.77 -21.71
N LEU A 116 13.23 -4.87 -20.95
CA LEU A 116 12.84 -6.20 -21.41
C LEU A 116 11.37 -6.53 -21.11
N CYS A 117 10.54 -5.54 -20.76
CA CYS A 117 9.12 -5.73 -20.46
C CYS A 117 8.86 -6.86 -19.45
N GLY A 118 9.75 -7.01 -18.47
CA GLY A 118 9.71 -8.02 -17.41
C GLY A 118 10.03 -9.46 -17.83
N MET A 119 10.66 -9.65 -18.99
CA MET A 119 11.29 -10.93 -19.36
C MET A 119 12.64 -11.17 -18.66
N PHE A 120 13.24 -10.13 -18.08
CA PHE A 120 14.58 -10.17 -17.49
C PHE A 120 14.82 -11.34 -16.51
N ASP A 121 13.83 -11.69 -15.67
CA ASP A 121 13.97 -12.82 -14.73
C ASP A 121 14.02 -14.19 -15.42
N THR A 122 13.40 -14.31 -16.59
CA THR A 122 13.31 -15.57 -17.33
C THR A 122 14.50 -15.83 -18.24
N ILE A 123 15.32 -14.79 -18.50
CA ILE A 123 16.50 -14.89 -19.36
C ILE A 123 17.65 -15.56 -18.59
N LYS A 124 18.28 -16.54 -19.25
CA LYS A 124 19.40 -17.32 -18.70
C LYS A 124 20.71 -16.52 -18.62
N ASP A 125 21.03 -15.76 -19.67
CA ASP A 125 22.21 -14.88 -19.69
C ASP A 125 21.78 -13.42 -19.65
N ARG A 126 21.98 -12.78 -18.50
CA ARG A 126 21.57 -11.39 -18.23
C ARG A 126 22.72 -10.40 -18.41
N LYS A 127 23.93 -10.87 -18.73
CA LYS A 127 25.13 -10.01 -18.75
C LYS A 127 25.04 -8.96 -19.85
N SER A 128 24.56 -9.34 -21.04
CA SER A 128 24.33 -8.43 -22.15
C SER A 128 23.29 -7.37 -21.79
N ASP A 129 22.20 -7.78 -21.15
CA ASP A 129 21.08 -6.89 -20.82
C ASP A 129 21.46 -5.90 -19.72
N LEU A 130 22.20 -6.35 -18.70
CA LEU A 130 22.77 -5.48 -17.68
C LEU A 130 23.81 -4.50 -18.27
N ALA A 131 24.62 -4.95 -19.23
CA ALA A 131 25.56 -4.06 -19.92
C ALA A 131 24.83 -2.99 -20.76
N LEU A 132 23.74 -3.38 -21.44
CA LEU A 132 22.89 -2.45 -22.17
C LEU A 132 22.22 -1.43 -21.23
N ALA A 133 21.71 -1.89 -20.09
CA ALA A 133 21.11 -1.03 -19.06
C ALA A 133 22.13 -0.05 -18.47
N ARG A 134 23.38 -0.48 -18.26
CA ARG A 134 24.50 0.39 -17.86
C ARG A 134 24.74 1.48 -18.89
N LEU A 135 24.86 1.09 -20.16
CA LEU A 135 25.10 2.05 -21.25
C LEU A 135 23.95 3.06 -21.37
N ALA A 136 22.70 2.61 -21.23
CA ALA A 136 21.54 3.49 -21.25
C ALA A 136 21.55 4.49 -20.09
N SER A 137 21.87 4.02 -18.87
CA SER A 137 21.97 4.88 -17.68
C SER A 137 23.12 5.88 -17.81
N ASP A 138 24.29 5.46 -18.29
CA ASP A 138 25.44 6.33 -18.52
C ASP A 138 25.16 7.38 -19.60
N ALA A 139 24.49 6.99 -20.69
CA ALA A 139 24.08 7.91 -21.74
C ALA A 139 23.07 8.93 -21.21
N PHE A 140 22.10 8.49 -20.40
CA PHE A 140 21.13 9.36 -19.75
C PHE A 140 21.82 10.36 -18.82
N ARG A 141 22.68 9.90 -17.91
CA ARG A 141 23.42 10.75 -16.95
C ARG A 141 24.36 11.75 -17.61
N LYS A 142 24.90 11.42 -18.79
CA LYS A 142 25.70 12.37 -19.59
C LYS A 142 24.83 13.48 -20.16
N GLN A 143 23.59 13.19 -20.55
CA GLN A 143 22.68 14.15 -21.15
C GLN A 143 21.91 14.97 -20.11
N PHE A 144 21.52 14.33 -19.00
CA PHE A 144 20.66 14.88 -17.96
C PHE A 144 21.15 14.42 -16.57
N THR A 145 21.26 15.35 -15.63
CA THR A 145 21.56 15.07 -14.22
C THR A 145 20.36 14.44 -13.51
N GLN A 146 19.15 14.87 -13.90
CA GLN A 146 17.88 14.42 -13.33
C GLN A 146 16.77 14.65 -14.36
N ALA A 147 15.72 13.83 -14.33
CA ALA A 147 14.49 14.10 -15.05
C ALA A 147 13.27 13.94 -14.15
N GLN A 148 12.32 14.86 -14.30
CA GLN A 148 11.07 14.87 -13.55
C GLN A 148 9.89 15.02 -14.48
N VAL A 149 8.99 14.04 -14.51
CA VAL A 149 7.77 14.07 -15.32
C VAL A 149 6.84 15.15 -14.77
N THR A 150 6.53 16.16 -15.57
CA THR A 150 5.61 17.24 -15.17
C THR A 150 4.17 16.86 -15.48
N SER A 151 3.91 16.44 -16.72
CA SER A 151 2.56 16.12 -17.21
C SER A 151 2.57 14.89 -18.11
N ILE A 152 1.43 14.21 -18.14
CA ILE A 152 1.08 13.25 -19.18
C ILE A 152 0.20 14.00 -20.16
N ASP A 153 0.62 14.05 -21.43
CA ASP A 153 -0.05 14.86 -22.44
C ASP A 153 -1.09 14.03 -23.21
N LYS A 154 -0.78 12.74 -23.46
CA LYS A 154 -1.70 11.82 -24.13
C LYS A 154 -1.37 10.36 -23.81
N ILE A 155 -2.40 9.56 -23.57
CA ILE A 155 -2.31 8.09 -23.54
C ILE A 155 -3.04 7.53 -24.76
N VAL A 156 -2.36 6.69 -25.53
CA VAL A 156 -2.91 5.95 -26.67
C VAL A 156 -2.82 4.46 -26.35
N LEU A 157 -3.97 3.82 -26.20
CA LEU A 157 -4.04 2.38 -25.95
C LEU A 157 -3.91 1.63 -27.28
N ASN A 158 -2.86 0.84 -27.42
CA ASN A 158 -2.68 -0.04 -28.58
C ASN A 158 -3.37 -1.40 -28.35
N SER A 159 -3.44 -1.82 -27.08
CA SER A 159 -4.01 -3.09 -26.62
C SER A 159 -4.44 -2.95 -25.16
N PRO A 160 -5.32 -3.84 -24.63
CA PRO A 160 -5.63 -3.89 -23.20
C PRO A 160 -4.41 -4.02 -22.28
N TYR A 161 -3.26 -4.46 -22.81
CA TYR A 161 -2.01 -4.63 -22.08
C TYR A 161 -0.88 -3.70 -22.53
N GLN A 162 -1.11 -2.84 -23.53
CA GLN A 162 -0.07 -1.96 -24.07
C GLN A 162 -0.62 -0.56 -24.33
N ALA A 163 0.12 0.45 -23.88
CA ALA A 163 -0.20 1.84 -24.13
C ALA A 163 1.06 2.62 -24.53
N GLN A 164 0.89 3.58 -25.43
CA GLN A 164 1.89 4.58 -25.75
C GLN A 164 1.51 5.88 -25.03
N VAL A 165 2.45 6.45 -24.29
CA VAL A 165 2.22 7.63 -23.47
C VAL A 165 3.14 8.74 -23.93
N LEU A 166 2.56 9.86 -24.35
CA LEU A 166 3.25 11.12 -24.56
C LEU A 166 3.28 11.86 -23.23
N PHE A 167 4.48 12.28 -22.81
CA PHE A 167 4.68 12.99 -21.56
C PHE A 167 5.64 14.15 -21.74
N THR A 168 5.45 15.18 -20.93
CA THR A 168 6.39 16.29 -20.80
C THR A 168 7.13 16.12 -19.48
N MET A 169 8.44 16.36 -19.52
CA MET A 169 9.28 16.32 -18.34
C MET A 169 10.23 17.50 -18.28
N LYS A 170 10.60 17.86 -17.06
CA LYS A 170 11.69 18.78 -16.79
C LYS A 170 12.99 18.02 -16.64
N VAL A 171 14.03 18.49 -17.29
CA VAL A 171 15.36 17.86 -17.24
C VAL A 171 16.39 18.83 -16.67
N GLY A 172 17.18 18.37 -15.71
CA GLY A 172 18.37 19.06 -15.27
C GLY A 172 19.49 18.80 -16.27
N SER A 173 19.93 19.80 -17.04
CA SER A 173 21.07 19.59 -17.96
C SER A 173 22.40 19.70 -17.22
N THR A 174 23.34 18.82 -17.57
CA THR A 174 24.74 18.89 -17.15
C THR A 174 25.52 20.01 -17.85
N SER A 175 25.00 20.55 -18.97
CA SER A 175 25.64 21.59 -19.77
C SER A 175 25.03 22.97 -19.52
N THR A 176 25.88 23.91 -19.08
CA THR A 176 25.55 25.32 -18.87
C THR A 176 25.00 26.03 -20.12
N SER A 177 25.21 25.46 -21.31
CA SER A 177 24.77 26.01 -22.61
C SER A 177 23.33 25.62 -22.99
N ARG A 178 22.72 24.63 -22.33
CA ARG A 178 21.36 24.13 -22.67
C ARG A 178 20.26 24.62 -21.72
N ARG A 179 20.53 25.65 -20.90
CA ARG A 179 19.58 26.20 -19.91
C ARG A 179 18.22 26.63 -20.49
N THR A 180 18.10 26.79 -21.80
CA THR A 180 16.83 27.15 -22.47
C THR A 180 15.89 25.96 -22.72
N ARG A 181 16.35 24.71 -22.56
CA ARG A 181 15.49 23.51 -22.66
C ARG A 181 15.22 22.91 -21.29
N GLU A 182 14.47 23.65 -20.48
CA GLU A 182 14.04 23.14 -19.17
C GLU A 182 12.99 22.05 -19.29
N GLN A 183 12.24 22.00 -20.39
CA GLN A 183 11.21 21.00 -20.66
C GLN A 183 11.50 20.26 -21.96
N GLU A 184 11.41 18.94 -21.90
CA GLU A 184 11.55 18.02 -23.02
C GLU A 184 10.31 17.13 -23.09
N GLN A 185 9.90 16.77 -24.30
CA GLN A 185 8.83 15.81 -24.52
C GLN A 185 9.39 14.44 -24.83
N GLY A 186 8.75 13.41 -24.29
CA GLY A 186 9.11 12.02 -24.47
C GLY A 186 7.89 11.17 -24.81
N VAL A 187 8.16 10.06 -25.48
CA VAL A 187 7.18 9.00 -25.71
C VAL A 187 7.68 7.74 -25.02
N ALA A 188 6.85 7.18 -24.15
CA ALA A 188 7.11 5.91 -23.47
C ALA A 188 6.10 4.86 -23.95
N HIS A 189 6.57 3.65 -24.19
CA HIS A 189 5.70 2.49 -24.36
C HIS A 189 5.61 1.75 -23.04
N LEU A 190 4.38 1.70 -22.51
CA LEU A 190 4.04 1.00 -21.29
C LEU A 190 3.40 -0.35 -21.62
N LEU A 191 3.83 -1.37 -20.91
CA LEU A 191 3.23 -2.71 -20.95
C LEU A 191 2.74 -3.09 -19.56
N ARG A 192 1.53 -3.66 -19.51
CA ARG A 192 0.98 -4.22 -18.28
C ARG A 192 1.35 -5.69 -18.19
N GLN A 193 2.12 -6.04 -17.17
CA GLN A 193 2.43 -7.42 -16.83
C GLN A 193 1.88 -7.73 -15.44
N GLY A 194 0.85 -8.58 -15.39
CA GLY A 194 0.10 -8.83 -14.15
C GLY A 194 -0.46 -7.53 -13.56
N ASN A 195 0.02 -7.17 -12.37
CA ASN A 195 -0.40 -5.96 -11.65
C ASN A 195 0.64 -4.83 -11.70
N GLN A 196 1.58 -4.87 -12.64
CA GLN A 196 2.64 -3.88 -12.80
C GLN A 196 2.57 -3.23 -14.19
N LEU A 197 2.91 -1.95 -14.26
CA LEU A 197 3.20 -1.25 -15.50
C LEU A 197 4.72 -1.16 -15.65
N LEU A 198 5.23 -1.49 -16.82
CA LEU A 198 6.65 -1.48 -17.13
C LEU A 198 6.92 -0.60 -18.35
N VAL A 199 8.04 0.12 -18.33
CA VAL A 199 8.48 0.96 -19.45
C VAL A 199 9.34 0.13 -20.41
N CYS A 200 8.72 -0.40 -21.45
CA CYS A 200 9.39 -1.24 -22.44
C CYS A 200 10.34 -0.46 -23.35
N SER A 201 9.94 0.76 -23.72
CA SER A 201 10.77 1.63 -24.53
C SER A 201 10.49 3.08 -24.21
N TYR A 202 11.51 3.90 -24.43
CA TYR A 202 11.49 5.32 -24.14
C TYR A 202 12.25 6.04 -25.26
N LEU A 203 11.62 7.07 -25.81
CA LEU A 203 12.20 7.92 -26.83
C LEU A 203 11.99 9.38 -26.48
N LEU A 204 13.08 10.12 -26.41
CA LEU A 204 13.06 11.57 -26.30
C LEU A 204 12.74 12.20 -27.65
N ARG A 205 11.75 13.08 -27.68
CA ARG A 205 11.59 14.05 -28.76
C ARG A 205 12.30 15.33 -28.35
N THR A 206 13.63 15.32 -28.47
CA THR A 206 14.37 16.58 -28.48
C THR A 206 13.94 17.32 -29.74
N THR A 207 13.32 18.49 -29.60
CA THR A 207 12.97 19.34 -30.75
C THR A 207 14.26 19.73 -31.47
N ALA A 208 14.71 18.98 -32.46
CA ALA A 208 15.71 19.47 -33.39
C ALA A 208 15.02 20.58 -34.18
N GLN A 209 15.28 21.84 -33.81
CA GLN A 209 15.03 22.94 -34.73
C GLN A 209 16.09 22.75 -35.83
N TYR A 210 15.63 22.21 -36.96
CA TYR A 210 16.37 22.23 -38.21
C TYR A 210 16.38 23.64 -38.79
#